data_AF-A0A2C9LGW2-F1
#
_entry.id   AF-A0A2C9LGW2-F1
#
_cell.length_a   1.000
_cell.length_b   1.000
_cell.length_c   1.000
_cell.angle_alpha   90.00
_cell.angle_beta   90.00
_cell.angle_gamma   90.00
#
_symmetry.space_group_name_H-M   'P 1'
#
loop_
_entity.id
_entity.type
_entity.pdbx_description
1 polymer ?
#
loop_
_entity_poly.entity_id
_entity_poly.type
_entity_poly.pdbx_seq_one_letter_code
_entity_poly.pdbx_strand_id
1 'polypeptide(L)'
;MLIAPYTNFMAASMLQDGSNVNWGIMGGVDSLPAGFEYKTLAFCSQNGIGDLFTNWGAKLRTLYNKTDDVLKVQQSNDVSLTQLGVWTDNGAYYYYKTRDNNTNYQDTLLAIQSYGLQMKIPYRYFQLDSWFYPKDNIGAVTHWDSMETVFPKSIE
;
A
#
# COMPACT_ATOMS: atom_id res chain seq x y z
N MET A 1 20.35 -10.97 11.67
CA MET A 1 19.11 -11.61 12.15
C MET A 1 17.95 -10.71 11.77
N LEU A 2 16.82 -11.30 11.36
CA LEU A 2 15.56 -10.64 11.09
C LEU A 2 14.51 -11.22 12.02
N ILE A 3 13.70 -10.37 12.62
CA ILE A 3 12.50 -10.74 13.37
C ILE A 3 11.33 -10.13 12.61
N ALA A 4 10.36 -10.94 12.23
CA ALA A 4 9.20 -10.50 11.47
C ALA A 4 7.93 -11.25 11.87
N PRO A 5 6.74 -10.66 11.73
CA PRO A 5 5.48 -11.36 11.96
C PRO A 5 5.39 -12.60 11.07
N TYR A 6 4.91 -13.71 11.64
CA TYR A 6 4.65 -14.95 10.91
C TYR A 6 3.18 -15.05 10.52
N THR A 7 2.28 -14.58 11.38
CA THR A 7 0.82 -14.49 11.19
C THR A 7 0.31 -13.12 11.61
N ASN A 8 -0.92 -12.78 11.23
CA ASN A 8 -1.61 -11.56 11.65
C ASN A 8 -0.81 -10.28 11.39
N PHE A 9 -0.19 -10.17 10.20
CA PHE A 9 0.72 -9.07 9.82
C PHE A 9 0.17 -7.68 10.14
N MET A 10 -1.12 -7.46 9.84
CA MET A 10 -1.78 -6.15 10.03
C MET A 10 -2.05 -5.81 11.51
N ALA A 11 -1.97 -6.79 12.40
CA ALA A 11 -2.14 -6.61 13.84
C ALA A 11 -0.80 -6.70 14.60
N ALA A 12 0.29 -7.00 13.91
CA ALA A 12 1.61 -7.16 14.51
C ALA A 12 2.26 -5.80 14.77
N SER A 13 3.00 -5.72 15.87
CA SER A 13 3.79 -4.54 16.24
C SER A 13 5.17 -4.95 16.71
N MET A 14 6.16 -4.11 16.44
CA MET A 14 7.54 -4.26 16.89
C MET A 14 8.00 -2.95 17.50
N LEU A 15 8.69 -3.04 18.63
CA LEU A 15 9.25 -1.89 19.35
C LEU A 15 10.69 -2.21 19.72
N GLN A 16 11.61 -1.34 19.33
CA GLN A 16 12.97 -1.35 19.89
C GLN A 16 13.00 -0.43 21.11
N ASP A 17 13.44 -0.97 22.25
CA ASP A 17 13.63 -0.25 23.49
C ASP A 17 15.06 -0.49 24.01
N GLY A 18 15.94 0.49 23.78
CA GLY A 18 17.37 0.37 24.03
C GLY A 18 18.00 -0.81 23.27
N SER A 19 18.53 -1.78 24.03
CA SER A 19 19.10 -3.02 23.51
C SER A 19 18.10 -4.17 23.33
N ASN A 20 16.83 -3.95 23.68
CA ASN A 20 15.77 -4.96 23.57
C ASN A 20 14.95 -4.73 22.30
N VAL A 21 14.55 -5.84 21.68
CA VAL A 21 13.53 -5.84 20.62
C VAL A 21 12.32 -6.56 21.18
N ASN A 22 11.19 -5.87 21.21
CA ASN A 22 9.90 -6.38 21.63
C ASN A 22 9.03 -6.60 20.38
N TRP A 23 8.20 -7.63 20.39
CA TRP A 23 7.25 -7.93 19.33
C TRP A 23 5.95 -8.45 19.93
N GLY A 24 4.83 -8.16 19.28
CA GLY A 24 3.51 -8.54 19.79
C GLY A 24 2.39 -7.99 18.93
N ILE A 25 1.23 -7.80 19.55
CA ILE A 25 0.06 -7.17 18.92
C ILE A 25 0.09 -5.66 19.12
N MET A 26 -0.50 -4.90 18.19
CA MET A 26 -0.65 -3.45 18.30
C MET A 26 -1.30 -3.06 19.63
N GLY A 27 -0.77 -2.03 20.29
CA GLY A 27 -1.22 -1.60 21.62
C GLY A 27 -2.67 -1.07 21.68
N GLY A 28 -3.26 -0.72 20.54
CA GLY A 28 -4.67 -0.30 20.45
C GLY A 28 -5.68 -1.45 20.36
N VAL A 29 -5.25 -2.70 20.54
CA VAL A 29 -6.16 -3.86 20.54
C VAL A 29 -6.73 -4.08 21.94
N ASP A 30 -8.03 -3.86 22.10
CA ASP A 30 -8.72 -3.95 23.40
C ASP A 30 -8.97 -5.39 23.86
N SER A 31 -9.13 -6.33 22.92
CA SER A 31 -9.36 -7.75 23.24
C SER A 31 -8.91 -8.67 22.12
N LEU A 32 -8.59 -9.91 22.47
CA LEU A 32 -8.26 -10.98 21.53
C LEU A 32 -9.36 -12.04 21.58
N PRO A 33 -9.84 -12.54 20.42
CA PRO A 33 -10.76 -13.66 20.39
C PRO A 33 -10.20 -14.89 21.09
N ALA A 34 -11.07 -15.72 21.66
CA ALA A 34 -10.66 -17.00 22.24
C ALA A 34 -9.96 -17.86 21.17
N GLY A 35 -8.79 -18.40 21.53
CA GLY A 35 -7.98 -19.21 20.61
C GLY A 35 -7.14 -18.41 19.60
N PHE A 36 -7.11 -17.08 19.69
CA PHE A 36 -6.23 -16.27 18.84
C PHE A 36 -4.76 -16.63 19.06
N GLU A 37 -4.02 -16.79 17.95
CA GLU A 37 -2.61 -17.15 17.96
C GLU A 37 -1.79 -16.15 17.15
N TYR A 38 -0.77 -15.57 17.79
CA TYR A 38 0.23 -14.72 17.14
C TYR A 38 1.58 -15.43 17.13
N LYS A 39 2.19 -15.51 15.95
CA LYS A 39 3.50 -16.11 15.76
C LYS A 39 4.45 -15.07 15.17
N THR A 40 5.70 -15.11 15.61
CA THR A 40 6.81 -14.32 15.06
C THR A 40 7.88 -15.30 14.58
N LEU A 41 8.58 -14.93 13.52
CA LEU A 41 9.67 -15.71 12.97
C LEU A 41 11.00 -14.97 13.15
N ALA A 42 11.97 -15.64 13.75
CA ALA A 42 13.36 -15.20 13.80
C ALA A 42 14.16 -15.94 12.71
N PHE A 43 14.73 -15.19 11.77
CA PHE A 43 15.54 -15.72 10.67
C PHE A 43 17.00 -15.25 10.80
N CYS A 44 17.94 -16.19 10.73
CA CYS A 44 19.37 -15.91 10.80
C CYS A 44 20.06 -16.38 9.52
N SER A 45 20.99 -15.58 9.02
CA SER A 45 21.89 -15.96 7.92
C SER A 45 23.31 -15.56 8.30
N GLN A 46 24.27 -16.39 7.88
CA GLN A 46 25.70 -16.12 7.98
C GLN A 46 26.27 -15.52 6.67
N ASN A 47 25.48 -15.50 5.60
CA ASN A 47 25.90 -15.09 4.26
C ASN A 47 25.49 -13.62 3.94
N GLY A 48 25.20 -12.84 4.98
CA GLY A 48 24.82 -11.43 4.86
C GLY A 48 23.32 -11.19 4.65
N ILE A 49 22.97 -9.92 4.46
CA ILE A 49 21.59 -9.44 4.44
C ILE A 49 20.80 -9.91 3.21
N GLY A 50 21.46 -10.04 2.05
CA GLY A 50 20.81 -10.49 0.81
C GLY A 50 20.32 -11.94 0.89
N ASP A 51 21.17 -12.84 1.40
CA ASP A 51 20.80 -14.23 1.66
C ASP A 51 19.68 -14.32 2.71
N LEU A 52 19.77 -13.52 3.77
CA LEU A 52 18.73 -13.43 4.80
C LEU A 52 17.36 -13.13 4.21
N PHE A 53 17.24 -12.08 3.38
CA PHE A 53 15.94 -11.69 2.81
C PHE A 53 15.45 -12.67 1.75
N THR A 54 16.36 -13.23 0.95
CA THR A 54 16.02 -14.25 -0.06
C THR A 54 15.40 -15.47 0.59
N ASN A 55 16.05 -16.01 1.62
CA ASN A 55 15.60 -17.24 2.28
C ASN A 55 14.37 -17.00 3.17
N TRP A 56 14.30 -15.88 3.89
CA TRP A 56 13.11 -15.48 4.64
C TRP A 56 11.89 -15.31 3.71
N GLY A 57 12.06 -14.61 2.59
CA GLY A 57 11.01 -14.42 1.59
C GLY A 57 10.54 -15.74 0.99
N ALA A 58 11.46 -16.64 0.62
CA ALA A 58 11.12 -17.98 0.14
C ALA A 58 10.31 -18.79 1.17
N LYS A 59 10.66 -18.69 2.46
CA LYS A 59 9.93 -19.37 3.54
C LYS A 59 8.50 -18.83 3.69
N LEU A 60 8.31 -17.51 3.70
CA LEU A 60 6.98 -16.91 3.74
C LEU A 60 6.14 -17.28 2.52
N ARG A 61 6.73 -17.26 1.33
CA ARG A 61 6.03 -17.67 0.10
C ARG A 61 5.54 -19.10 0.17
N THR A 62 6.39 -20.02 0.64
CA THR A 62 6.03 -21.43 0.82
C THR A 62 4.87 -21.57 1.82
N LEU A 63 4.94 -20.87 2.94
CA LEU A 63 3.94 -20.92 4.00
C LEU A 63 2.55 -20.45 3.53
N TYR A 64 2.50 -19.39 2.73
CA TYR A 64 1.27 -18.78 2.24
C TYR A 64 0.86 -19.27 0.85
N ASN A 65 1.43 -20.39 0.40
CA ASN A 65 1.17 -21.00 -0.90
C ASN A 65 1.30 -20.01 -2.08
N LYS A 66 2.28 -19.10 -2.00
CA LYS A 66 2.65 -18.15 -3.05
C LYS A 66 3.75 -18.74 -3.91
N THR A 67 3.41 -19.80 -4.64
CA THR A 67 4.33 -20.44 -5.59
C THR A 67 4.73 -19.49 -6.71
N ASP A 68 5.82 -19.80 -7.41
CA ASP A 68 6.27 -18.97 -8.53
C ASP A 68 5.19 -18.84 -9.62
N ASP A 69 4.41 -19.88 -9.88
CA ASP A 69 3.33 -19.83 -10.86
C ASP A 69 2.17 -18.95 -10.39
N VAL A 70 1.79 -19.03 -9.11
CA VAL A 70 0.77 -18.13 -8.52
C VAL A 70 1.22 -16.68 -8.62
N LEU A 71 2.48 -16.41 -8.33
CA LEU A 71 3.04 -15.08 -8.39
C LEU A 71 3.12 -14.55 -9.82
N LYS A 72 3.57 -15.37 -10.78
CA LYS A 72 3.59 -14.98 -12.20
C LYS A 72 2.21 -14.57 -12.68
N VAL A 73 1.18 -15.35 -12.36
CA VAL A 73 -0.22 -15.03 -12.72
C VAL A 73 -0.69 -13.75 -12.03
N GLN A 74 -0.42 -13.59 -10.74
CA GLN A 74 -0.79 -12.37 -10.00
C GLN A 74 -0.10 -11.13 -10.56
N GLN A 75 1.22 -11.21 -10.80
CA GLN A 75 2.01 -10.14 -11.35
C GLN A 75 1.60 -9.77 -12.77
N SER A 76 1.33 -10.76 -13.63
CA SER A 76 0.89 -10.50 -15.00
C SER A 76 -0.48 -9.85 -15.07
N ASN A 77 -1.33 -10.09 -14.07
CA ASN A 77 -2.67 -9.52 -13.99
C ASN A 77 -2.71 -8.18 -13.24
N ASP A 78 -1.64 -7.83 -12.52
CA ASP A 78 -1.54 -6.55 -11.83
C ASP A 78 -1.08 -5.46 -12.81
N VAL A 79 -2.02 -4.57 -13.16
CA VAL A 79 -1.75 -3.46 -14.07
C VAL A 79 -0.71 -2.50 -13.53
N SER A 80 -0.53 -2.41 -12.20
CA SER A 80 0.47 -1.55 -11.58
C SER A 80 1.90 -2.05 -11.74
N LEU A 81 2.06 -3.36 -12.00
CA LEU A 81 3.37 -3.99 -12.21
C LEU A 81 3.72 -4.15 -13.69
N THR A 82 2.73 -4.09 -14.58
CA THR A 82 2.89 -4.42 -16.01
C THR A 82 2.69 -3.25 -16.94
N GLN A 83 2.08 -2.16 -16.46
CA GLN A 83 1.75 -1.00 -17.29
C GLN A 83 2.25 0.30 -16.66
N LEU A 84 2.43 1.31 -17.50
CA LEU A 84 2.70 2.67 -17.02
C LEU A 84 1.41 3.26 -16.43
N GLY A 85 1.49 3.81 -15.22
CA GLY A 85 0.37 4.51 -14.57
C GLY A 85 0.75 5.90 -14.08
N VAL A 86 -0.26 6.64 -13.66
CA VAL A 86 -0.12 7.95 -13.02
C VAL A 86 -0.42 7.80 -11.54
N TRP A 87 0.47 8.27 -10.69
CA TRP A 87 0.29 8.29 -9.23
C TRP A 87 0.01 9.73 -8.77
N THR A 88 -0.89 9.90 -7.81
CA THR A 88 -1.24 11.20 -7.25
C THR A 88 -1.00 11.29 -5.74
N ASP A 89 -0.31 10.32 -5.17
CA ASP A 89 -0.05 10.13 -3.74
C ASP A 89 1.16 10.94 -3.24
N ASN A 90 1.54 10.72 -1.98
CA ASN A 90 2.57 11.51 -1.31
C ASN A 90 3.91 11.49 -2.07
N GLY A 91 4.33 12.66 -2.54
CA GLY A 91 5.54 12.84 -3.35
C GLY A 91 5.28 12.99 -4.85
N ALA A 92 4.05 12.73 -5.32
CA ALA A 92 3.64 12.97 -6.69
C ALA A 92 3.34 14.46 -6.95
N TYR A 93 3.41 14.87 -8.23
CA TYR A 93 3.21 16.27 -8.62
C TYR A 93 1.81 16.81 -8.27
N TYR A 94 0.78 15.97 -8.37
CA TYR A 94 -0.62 16.32 -8.10
C TYR A 94 -1.08 15.93 -6.69
N TYR A 95 -0.14 15.69 -5.76
CA TYR A 95 -0.49 15.43 -4.37
C TYR A 95 -1.02 16.71 -3.70
N TYR A 96 -2.29 16.69 -3.27
CA TYR A 96 -2.98 17.86 -2.71
C TYR A 96 -2.91 19.11 -3.62
N LYS A 97 -2.84 18.89 -4.93
CA LYS A 97 -2.69 19.93 -5.93
C LYS A 97 -3.46 19.56 -7.19
N THR A 98 -4.36 20.45 -7.61
CA THR A 98 -5.05 20.37 -8.92
C THR A 98 -4.24 21.10 -9.99
N ARG A 99 -4.63 20.97 -11.26
CA ARG A 99 -3.93 21.60 -12.39
C ARG A 99 -3.84 23.13 -12.23
N ASP A 100 -4.90 23.74 -11.72
CA ASP A 100 -4.99 25.17 -11.44
C ASP A 100 -5.93 25.42 -10.23
N ASN A 101 -5.86 26.61 -9.63
CA ASN A 101 -6.57 26.92 -8.38
C ASN A 101 -8.11 26.91 -8.49
N ASN A 102 -8.67 26.81 -9.69
CA ASN A 102 -10.10 26.86 -9.94
C ASN A 102 -10.66 25.55 -10.52
N THR A 103 -9.87 24.48 -10.53
CA THR A 103 -10.29 23.15 -11.01
C THR A 103 -10.35 22.14 -9.87
N ASN A 104 -11.26 21.18 -10.00
CA ASN A 104 -11.32 20.00 -9.16
C ASN A 104 -10.37 18.90 -9.71
N TYR A 105 -10.28 17.78 -9.01
CA TYR A 105 -9.44 16.67 -9.45
C TYR A 105 -10.03 15.89 -10.62
N GLN A 106 -11.34 15.76 -10.73
CA GLN A 106 -11.96 15.12 -11.90
C GLN A 106 -11.46 15.79 -13.20
N ASP A 107 -11.49 17.12 -13.26
CA ASP A 107 -11.00 17.88 -14.42
C ASP A 107 -9.49 17.77 -14.60
N THR A 108 -8.73 17.74 -13.50
CA THR A 108 -7.28 17.53 -13.52
C THR A 108 -6.92 16.16 -14.12
N LEU A 109 -7.58 15.08 -13.69
CA LEU A 109 -7.35 13.72 -14.19
C LEU A 109 -7.75 13.58 -15.67
N LEU A 110 -8.89 14.16 -16.06
CA LEU A 110 -9.32 14.22 -17.47
C LEU A 110 -8.31 14.97 -18.35
N ALA A 111 -7.73 16.06 -17.84
CA ALA A 111 -6.68 16.79 -18.53
C ALA A 111 -5.39 15.96 -18.68
N ILE A 112 -4.98 15.23 -17.64
CA ILE A 112 -3.81 14.32 -17.71
C ILE A 112 -4.06 13.21 -18.73
N GLN A 113 -5.24 12.60 -18.72
CA GLN A 113 -5.63 11.58 -19.71
C GLN A 113 -5.59 12.15 -21.13
N SER A 114 -6.21 13.31 -21.35
CA SER A 114 -6.25 13.98 -22.66
C SER A 114 -4.86 14.29 -23.19
N TYR A 115 -3.99 14.82 -22.33
CA TYR A 115 -2.59 15.08 -22.65
C TYR A 115 -1.83 13.79 -22.97
N GLY A 116 -2.01 12.74 -22.16
CA GLY A 116 -1.42 11.43 -22.41
C GLY A 116 -1.80 10.85 -23.77
N LEU A 117 -3.09 10.94 -24.14
CA LEU A 117 -3.58 10.53 -25.46
C LEU A 117 -2.95 11.35 -26.58
N GLN A 118 -2.89 12.68 -26.44
CA GLN A 118 -2.29 13.58 -27.44
C GLN A 118 -0.79 13.27 -27.66
N MET A 119 -0.07 13.06 -26.58
CA MET A 119 1.37 12.78 -26.59
C MET A 119 1.70 11.30 -26.82
N LYS A 120 0.69 10.45 -26.96
CA LYS A 120 0.80 8.99 -27.11
C LYS A 120 1.57 8.34 -25.94
N ILE A 121 1.41 8.88 -24.73
CA ILE A 121 1.95 8.28 -23.51
C ILE A 121 0.99 7.17 -23.07
N PRO A 122 1.46 5.92 -22.90
CA PRO A 122 0.59 4.76 -22.72
C PRO A 122 0.16 4.57 -21.25
N TYR A 123 -0.37 5.61 -20.60
CA TYR A 123 -0.95 5.46 -19.26
C TYR A 123 -2.11 4.47 -19.30
N ARG A 124 -2.14 3.51 -18.37
CA ARG A 124 -3.18 2.46 -18.29
C ARG A 124 -4.01 2.52 -17.02
N TYR A 125 -3.57 3.26 -16.02
CA TYR A 125 -4.31 3.43 -14.78
C TYR A 125 -3.92 4.74 -14.09
N PHE A 126 -4.80 5.18 -13.18
CA PHE A 126 -4.52 6.20 -12.18
C PHE A 126 -4.55 5.53 -10.81
N GLN A 127 -3.54 5.79 -9.99
CA GLN A 127 -3.57 5.53 -8.57
C GLN A 127 -3.97 6.82 -7.86
N LEU A 128 -5.04 6.74 -7.06
CA LEU A 128 -5.63 7.87 -6.36
C LEU A 128 -5.37 7.72 -4.86
N ASP A 129 -4.70 8.70 -4.26
CA ASP A 129 -4.54 8.85 -2.82
C ASP A 129 -4.05 10.27 -2.53
N SER A 130 -4.39 10.95 -1.43
CA SER A 130 -5.33 10.62 -0.36
C SER A 130 -6.45 11.68 -0.22
N TRP A 131 -6.72 12.41 -1.31
CA TRP A 131 -7.45 13.69 -1.32
C TRP A 131 -8.92 13.60 -1.72
N PHE A 132 -9.43 12.42 -2.07
CA PHE A 132 -10.77 12.28 -2.66
C PHE A 132 -11.88 11.88 -1.69
N TYR A 133 -11.55 11.58 -0.44
CA TYR A 133 -12.49 11.17 0.60
C TYR A 133 -12.49 12.13 1.80
N PRO A 134 -13.62 12.25 2.54
CA PRO A 134 -13.72 13.08 3.73
C PRO A 134 -12.71 12.70 4.82
N LYS A 135 -12.14 13.73 5.46
CA LYS A 135 -11.23 13.59 6.60
C LYS A 135 -11.68 14.44 7.77
N ASP A 136 -11.37 14.00 8.98
CA ASP A 136 -11.55 14.81 10.19
C ASP A 136 -10.47 15.90 10.34
N ASN A 137 -10.50 16.62 11.45
CA ASN A 137 -9.56 17.69 11.76
C ASN A 137 -8.12 17.22 12.02
N ILE A 138 -7.88 15.92 12.19
CA ILE A 138 -6.54 15.34 12.34
C ILE A 138 -6.08 14.59 11.07
N GLY A 139 -6.88 14.64 10.00
CA GLY A 139 -6.56 14.06 8.70
C GLY A 139 -6.91 12.57 8.58
N ALA A 140 -7.64 11.99 9.54
CA ALA A 140 -8.10 10.62 9.48
C ALA A 140 -9.34 10.51 8.59
N VAL A 141 -9.44 9.43 7.82
CA VAL A 141 -10.59 9.15 6.95
C VAL A 141 -11.84 8.95 7.81
N THR A 142 -12.91 9.69 7.52
CA THR A 142 -14.19 9.54 8.21
C THR A 142 -15.19 8.71 7.42
N HIS A 143 -15.14 8.81 6.09
CA HIS A 143 -16.01 8.09 5.16
C HIS A 143 -15.23 7.66 3.92
N TRP A 144 -15.58 6.51 3.35
CA TRP A 144 -14.97 5.97 2.12
C TRP A 144 -15.79 6.31 0.87
N ASP A 145 -16.30 7.53 0.82
CA ASP A 145 -17.10 8.05 -0.29
C ASP A 145 -16.32 9.16 -1.00
N SER A 146 -16.51 9.31 -2.32
CA SER A 146 -15.90 10.41 -3.05
C SER A 146 -16.55 11.75 -2.68
N MET A 147 -15.75 12.78 -2.43
CA MET A 147 -16.26 14.14 -2.20
C MET A 147 -16.76 14.77 -3.50
N GLU A 148 -17.98 15.30 -3.51
CA GLU A 148 -18.58 15.98 -4.68
C GLU A 148 -17.74 17.19 -5.16
N THR A 149 -17.04 17.87 -4.24
CA THR A 149 -16.12 18.97 -4.56
C THR A 149 -14.89 18.52 -5.36
N VAL A 150 -14.56 17.23 -5.31
CA VAL A 150 -13.43 16.61 -5.98
C VAL A 150 -13.88 15.88 -7.24
N PHE A 151 -14.96 15.11 -7.13
CA PHE A 151 -15.61 14.33 -8.19
C PHE A 151 -17.10 14.68 -8.28
N PRO A 152 -17.47 15.78 -8.96
CA PRO A 152 -18.87 16.20 -9.07
C PRO A 152 -19.78 15.19 -9.79
N LYS A 153 -19.20 14.25 -10.53
CA LYS A 153 -19.93 13.23 -11.30
C LYS A 153 -19.75 11.81 -10.74
N SER A 154 -19.37 11.68 -9.47
CA SER A 154 -18.88 10.43 -8.88
C SER A 154 -17.52 10.01 -9.42
N ILE A 155 -16.86 9.13 -8.66
CA ILE A 155 -15.63 8.43 -9.06
C ILE A 155 -15.93 7.14 -9.85
N GLU A 156 -17.17 6.65 -9.79
CA GLU A 156 -17.68 5.44 -10.47
C GLU A 156 -18.34 5.74 -11.82
#